data_AF-A0A800IQU8-F1
#
_entry.id   AF-A0A800IQU8-F1
#
_cell.length_a   1.000
_cell.length_b   1.000
_cell.length_c   1.000
_cell.angle_alpha   90.00
_cell.angle_beta   90.00
_cell.angle_gamma   90.00
#
_symmetry.space_group_name_H-M   'P 1'
#
loop_
_entity.id
_entity.type
_entity.pdbx_description
1 polymer ?
#
loop_
_entity_poly.entity_id
_entity_poly.type
_entity_poly.pdbx_seq_one_letter_code
_entity_poly.pdbx_strand_id
1 'polypeptide(L)'
;MPPSRARRLPNNNTTIPSGGDMSVRALITYEDQSFALEEVVLPNPGPEHVVVRTTCSGVSIGTEFSMIRDKLNRGAYPLCTGYQGVGVLEEVGRDVVGIAPGDKVYYRHNS
;
A
#
# COMPACT_ATOMS: atom_id res chain seq x y z
N MET A 1 4.46 19.49 -28.65
CA MET A 1 3.56 19.02 -27.58
C MET A 1 3.92 19.75 -26.29
N PRO A 2 2.99 20.42 -25.60
CA PRO A 2 3.27 20.95 -24.27
C PRO A 2 3.30 19.78 -23.25
N PRO A 3 4.12 19.86 -22.19
CA PRO A 3 4.13 18.84 -21.14
C PRO A 3 2.79 18.85 -20.39
N SER A 4 2.20 17.68 -20.23
CA SER A 4 0.96 17.49 -19.49
C SER A 4 1.13 17.99 -18.06
N ARG A 5 0.32 18.98 -17.66
CA ARG A 5 0.19 19.42 -16.26
C ARG A 5 -0.11 18.19 -15.40
N ALA A 6 0.81 17.83 -14.50
CA ALA A 6 0.57 16.84 -13.47
C ALA A 6 -0.69 17.27 -12.68
N ARG A 7 -1.76 16.50 -12.81
CA ARG A 7 -3.01 16.73 -12.08
C ARG A 7 -2.68 16.57 -10.59
N ARG A 8 -2.74 17.67 -9.84
CA ARG A 8 -2.57 17.66 -8.38
C ARG A 8 -3.67 16.74 -7.84
N LEU A 9 -3.28 15.61 -7.25
CA LEU A 9 -4.20 14.74 -6.54
C LEU A 9 -4.78 15.54 -5.35
N PRO A 10 -6.06 15.34 -5.00
CA PRO A 10 -6.66 16.02 -3.86
C PRO A 10 -5.88 15.70 -2.58
N ASN A 11 -5.51 16.75 -1.84
CA ASN A 11 -4.89 16.63 -0.52
C ASN A 11 -5.98 16.22 0.48
N ASN A 12 -6.13 14.91 0.68
CA ASN A 12 -6.89 14.38 1.81
C ASN A 12 -5.90 14.31 3.00
N ASN A 13 -5.69 15.44 3.66
CA ASN A 13 -4.85 15.55 4.85
C ASN A 13 -5.53 14.88 6.05
N THR A 14 -5.65 13.56 6.02
CA THR A 14 -5.93 12.78 7.22
C THR A 14 -4.63 12.69 7.99
N THR A 15 -4.41 13.62 8.92
CA THR A 15 -3.30 13.55 9.87
C THR A 15 -3.49 12.30 10.72
N ILE A 16 -2.59 11.34 10.59
CA ILE A 16 -2.67 10.08 11.33
C ILE A 16 -2.16 10.32 12.77
N PRO A 17 -2.93 9.95 13.81
CA PRO A 17 -2.43 9.99 15.18
C PRO A 17 -1.32 8.95 15.36
N SER A 18 -0.16 9.38 15.84
CA SER A 18 0.99 8.51 16.09
C SER A 18 0.68 7.50 17.22
N GLY A 19 0.94 6.22 16.97
CA GLY A 19 0.99 5.18 18.01
C GLY A 19 -0.25 4.32 18.20
N GLY A 20 -0.88 3.83 17.13
CA GLY A 20 -1.98 2.87 17.21
C GLY A 20 -2.30 2.19 15.88
N ASP A 21 -3.08 1.11 15.96
CA ASP A 21 -3.66 0.47 14.78
C ASP A 21 -4.53 1.47 14.00
N MET A 22 -4.40 1.48 12.67
CA MET A 22 -5.05 2.43 11.79
C MET A 22 -6.07 1.76 10.90
N SER A 23 -7.26 2.35 10.81
CA SER A 23 -8.22 1.99 9.76
C SER A 23 -7.78 2.61 8.43
N VAL A 24 -7.58 1.77 7.41
CA VAL A 24 -7.21 2.16 6.05
C VAL A 24 -8.07 1.41 5.04
N ARG A 25 -8.03 1.85 3.76
CA ARG A 25 -8.72 1.12 2.69
C ARG A 25 -7.74 0.34 1.83
N ALA A 26 -8.06 -0.92 1.56
CA ALA A 26 -7.27 -1.82 0.72
C ALA A 26 -8.15 -2.54 -0.31
N LEU A 27 -7.56 -2.92 -1.44
CA LEU A 27 -8.23 -3.74 -2.45
C LEU A 27 -8.05 -5.22 -2.08
N ILE A 28 -9.14 -5.83 -1.65
CA ILE A 28 -9.20 -7.21 -1.20
C ILE A 28 -9.77 -8.09 -2.31
N THR A 29 -9.13 -9.23 -2.55
CA THR A 29 -9.59 -10.25 -3.48
C THR A 29 -10.00 -11.50 -2.73
N TYR A 30 -11.14 -12.06 -3.12
CA TYR A 30 -11.71 -13.27 -2.55
C TYR A 30 -11.45 -14.50 -3.43
N GLU A 31 -11.71 -15.68 -2.88
CA GLU A 31 -11.47 -16.97 -3.56
C GLU A 31 -12.23 -17.10 -4.89
N ASP A 32 -13.40 -16.47 -4.99
CA ASP A 32 -14.21 -16.40 -6.21
C ASP A 32 -13.70 -15.38 -7.25
N GLN A 33 -12.52 -14.78 -7.01
CA GLN A 33 -11.89 -13.74 -7.84
C GLN A 33 -12.69 -12.43 -7.89
N SER A 34 -13.64 -12.22 -6.98
CA SER A 34 -14.26 -10.92 -6.77
C SER A 34 -13.31 -9.98 -6.03
N PHE A 35 -13.49 -8.68 -6.25
CA PHE A 35 -12.68 -7.63 -5.63
C PHE A 35 -13.59 -6.65 -4.88
N ALA A 36 -13.17 -6.25 -3.69
CA ALA A 36 -13.83 -5.22 -2.90
C ALA A 36 -12.79 -4.24 -2.35
N LEU A 37 -13.15 -2.96 -2.29
CA LEU A 37 -12.41 -2.00 -1.49
C LEU A 37 -12.93 -2.08 -0.07
N GLU A 38 -12.10 -2.55 0.85
CA GLU A 38 -12.50 -2.80 2.22
C GLU A 38 -11.72 -1.95 3.20
N GLU A 39 -12.34 -1.71 4.34
CA GLU A 39 -11.68 -1.15 5.49
C GLU A 39 -10.89 -2.25 6.20
N VAL A 40 -9.58 -2.04 6.34
CA VAL A 40 -8.66 -2.98 6.98
C VAL A 40 -7.88 -2.27 8.07
N VAL A 41 -7.44 -3.06 9.05
CA VAL A 41 -6.58 -2.56 10.13
C VAL A 41 -5.13 -2.70 9.69
N LEU A 42 -4.45 -1.57 9.53
CA LEU A 42 -3.01 -1.49 9.42
C LEU A 42 -2.44 -1.46 10.85
N PRO A 43 -1.67 -2.48 11.28
CA PRO A 43 -1.13 -2.49 12.63
C PRO A 43 -0.19 -1.30 12.84
N ASN A 44 -0.06 -0.88 14.10
CA ASN A 44 0.91 0.14 14.48
C ASN A 44 2.31 -0.21 13.92
N PRO A 45 2.97 0.68 13.15
CA PRO A 45 4.29 0.40 12.60
C PRO A 45 5.28 0.14 13.74
N GLY A 46 5.96 -1.00 13.67
CA GLY A 46 7.08 -1.30 14.54
C GLY A 46 8.24 -0.31 14.35
N PRO A 47 9.24 -0.31 15.23
CA PRO A 47 10.33 0.67 15.18
C PRO A 47 11.20 0.57 13.92
N GLU A 48 11.16 -0.57 13.20
CA GLU A 48 11.87 -0.81 11.94
C GLU A 48 10.97 -0.66 10.69
N HIS A 49 9.69 -0.33 10.88
CA HIS A 49 8.72 -0.24 9.79
C HIS A 49 8.47 1.20 9.37
N VAL A 50 7.92 1.36 8.16
CA VAL A 50 7.47 2.63 7.61
C VAL A 50 6.03 2.52 7.17
N VAL A 51 5.28 3.61 7.26
CA VAL A 51 3.93 3.71 6.71
C VAL A 51 4.02 4.52 5.42
N VAL A 52 3.53 3.95 4.34
CA VAL A 52 3.49 4.60 3.04
C VAL A 52 2.05 4.97 2.72
N ARG A 53 1.79 6.26 2.50
CA ARG A 53 0.55 6.69 1.85
C ARG A 53 0.68 6.46 0.35
N THR A 54 0.22 5.29 -0.08
CA THR A 54 0.27 4.86 -1.47
C THR A 54 -0.55 5.78 -2.37
N THR A 55 0.06 6.28 -3.44
CA THR A 55 -0.61 7.11 -4.45
C THR A 55 -1.03 6.29 -5.66
N CYS A 56 -0.17 5.35 -6.08
CA CYS A 56 -0.44 4.43 -7.17
C CYS A 56 0.14 3.06 -6.82
N SER A 57 -0.65 2.00 -7.06
CA SER A 57 -0.16 0.62 -7.08
C SER A 57 -0.07 0.13 -8.52
N GLY A 58 0.99 -0.61 -8.82
CA GLY A 58 1.07 -1.43 -10.01
C GLY A 58 0.31 -2.73 -9.83
N VAL A 59 -0.08 -3.35 -10.95
CA VAL A 59 -0.73 -4.67 -10.98
C VAL A 59 0.16 -5.64 -11.73
N SER A 60 0.53 -6.76 -11.11
CA SER A 60 1.45 -7.74 -11.71
C SER A 60 0.68 -8.80 -12.48
N ILE A 61 0.70 -8.71 -13.82
CA ILE A 61 0.06 -9.69 -14.71
C ILE A 61 0.64 -11.10 -14.49
N GLY A 62 1.92 -11.21 -14.13
CA GLY A 62 2.58 -12.48 -13.86
C GLY A 62 2.27 -12.99 -12.46
N THR A 63 2.81 -12.33 -11.44
CA THR A 63 2.83 -12.88 -10.07
C THR A 63 1.49 -12.72 -9.37
N GLU A 64 0.94 -11.51 -9.32
CA GLU A 64 -0.30 -11.20 -8.59
C GLU A 64 -1.49 -11.96 -9.18
N PHE A 65 -1.61 -11.91 -10.50
CA PHE A 65 -2.67 -12.61 -11.23
C PHE A 65 -2.54 -14.13 -11.21
N SER A 66 -1.35 -14.67 -10.98
CA SER A 66 -1.18 -16.10 -10.75
C SER A 66 -1.55 -16.50 -9.32
N MET A 67 -1.34 -15.64 -8.33
CA MET A 67 -1.85 -15.86 -6.96
C MET A 67 -3.38 -15.79 -6.93
N ILE A 68 -3.98 -14.75 -7.53
CA ILE A 68 -5.45 -14.55 -7.61
C ILE A 68 -6.16 -15.68 -8.38
N ARG A 69 -5.46 -16.40 -9.26
CA ARG A 69 -6.04 -17.54 -9.99
C ARG A 69 -5.69 -18.89 -9.38
N ASP A 70 -5.15 -18.89 -8.16
CA ASP A 70 -4.68 -20.09 -7.46
C ASP A 70 -3.69 -20.95 -8.29
N LYS A 71 -2.90 -20.28 -9.14
CA LYS A 71 -1.83 -20.90 -9.94
C LYS A 71 -0.48 -20.85 -9.23
N LEU A 72 -0.38 -20.06 -8.16
CA LEU A 72 0.77 -19.97 -7.28
C LEU A 72 0.27 -20.17 -5.85
N ASN A 73 0.60 -21.31 -5.25
CA ASN A 73 0.24 -21.65 -3.87
C ASN A 73 1.09 -20.85 -2.86
N ARG A 74 0.91 -19.52 -2.84
CA ARG A 74 1.68 -18.58 -2.02
C ARG A 74 0.80 -17.59 -1.23
N GLY A 75 -0.51 -17.78 -1.20
CA GLY A 75 -1.43 -16.92 -0.47
C GLY A 75 -2.68 -17.68 -0.03
N ALA A 76 -3.29 -17.24 1.06
CA ALA A 76 -4.61 -17.67 1.50
C ALA A 76 -5.60 -16.54 1.26
N TYR A 77 -6.79 -16.86 0.76
CA TYR A 77 -7.86 -15.89 0.66
C TYR A 77 -8.40 -15.54 2.07
N PRO A 78 -8.88 -14.30 2.28
CA PRO A 78 -8.83 -13.16 1.35
C PRO A 78 -7.40 -12.59 1.15
N LEU A 79 -7.10 -12.13 -0.06
CA LEU A 79 -5.79 -11.57 -0.43
C LEU A 79 -5.84 -10.04 -0.50
N CYS A 80 -4.91 -9.36 0.17
CA CYS A 80 -4.67 -7.93 -0.04
C CYS A 80 -3.72 -7.75 -1.23
N THR A 81 -4.19 -7.05 -2.27
CA THR A 81 -3.41 -6.81 -3.49
C THR A 81 -2.57 -5.53 -3.39
N GLY A 82 -1.69 -5.29 -4.36
CA GLY A 82 -0.93 -4.05 -4.47
C GLY A 82 0.42 -4.05 -3.74
N TYR A 83 1.16 -5.15 -3.88
CA TYR A 83 2.51 -5.28 -3.30
C TYR A 83 3.56 -4.39 -3.98
N GLN A 84 3.27 -3.79 -5.13
CA GLN A 84 4.19 -2.91 -5.84
C GLN A 84 3.57 -1.54 -6.01
N GLY A 85 4.21 -0.50 -5.50
CA GLY A 85 3.61 0.83 -5.51
C GLY A 85 4.60 1.95 -5.32
N VAL A 86 4.07 3.16 -5.51
CA VAL A 86 4.74 4.40 -5.18
C VAL A 86 3.86 5.21 -4.23
N GLY A 87 4.50 5.98 -3.38
CA GLY A 87 3.79 6.79 -2.40
C GLY A 87 4.69 7.78 -1.72
N VAL A 88 4.18 8.32 -0.62
CA VAL A 88 4.90 9.23 0.26
C VAL A 88 4.98 8.59 1.64
N LEU A 89 6.14 8.67 2.28
CA LEU A 89 6.27 8.23 3.68
C LEU A 89 5.40 9.11 4.57
N GLU A 90 4.48 8.47 5.30
CA GLU A 90 3.58 9.11 6.25
C GLU A 90 4.17 9.01 7.66
N GLU A 91 4.70 7.83 8.03
CA GLU A 91 5.36 7.56 9.30
C GLU A 91 6.64 6.73 9.08
N VAL A 92 7.64 6.97 9.90
CA VAL A 92 8.93 6.26 9.87
C VAL A 92 9.25 5.82 11.29
N GLY A 93 9.45 4.51 11.47
CA GLY A 93 9.82 3.92 12.74
C GLY A 93 11.17 4.46 13.25
N ARG A 94 11.32 4.52 14.58
CA ARG A 94 12.47 5.15 15.24
C ARG A 94 13.85 4.57 14.89
N ASP A 95 13.91 3.31 14.45
CA ASP A 95 15.15 2.60 14.13
C ASP A 95 15.47 2.67 12.63
N VAL A 96 14.59 3.29 11.83
CA VAL A 96 14.79 3.50 10.39
C VAL A 96 15.61 4.77 10.16
N VAL A 97 16.66 4.65 9.34
CA VAL A 97 17.61 5.74 9.06
C VAL A 97 17.65 6.09 7.58
N GLY A 98 17.99 7.34 7.26
CA GLY A 98 18.24 7.79 5.88
C GLY A 98 17.00 8.16 5.06
N ILE A 99 15.81 8.06 5.64
CA ILE A 99 14.53 8.48 5.06
C ILE A 99 13.67 9.14 6.14
N ALA A 100 12.74 10.00 5.73
CA ALA A 100 11.87 10.74 6.64
C ALA A 100 10.43 10.85 6.09
N PRO A 101 9.43 11.14 6.96
CA PRO A 101 8.10 11.50 6.49
C PRO A 101 8.13 12.60 5.43
N GLY A 102 7.37 12.42 4.35
CA GLY A 102 7.37 13.30 3.17
C GLY A 102 8.22 12.80 2.00
N ASP A 103 9.13 11.85 2.21
CA ASP A 103 9.93 11.28 1.12
C ASP A 103 9.07 10.45 0.16
N LYS A 104 9.40 10.53 -1.13
CA LYS A 104 8.77 9.72 -2.17
C LYS A 104 9.48 8.39 -2.29
N VAL A 105 8.72 7.30 -2.25
CA VAL A 105 9.28 5.95 -2.24
C VAL A 105 8.62 5.07 -3.29
N TYR A 106 9.37 4.05 -3.71
CA TYR A 106 8.88 2.88 -4.43
C TYR A 106 9.06 1.66 -3.53
N TYR A 107 8.05 0.79 -3.48
CA TYR A 107 8.08 -0.44 -2.67
C TYR A 107 7.60 -1.64 -3.48
N ARG A 108 8.00 -2.83 -3.02
CA ARG A 108 7.69 -4.14 -3.61
C ARG A 108 7.15 -5.16 -2.60
N HIS A 109 6.71 -4.67 -1.44
CA HIS A 109 6.11 -5.47 -0.37
C HIS A 109 5.08 -4.63 0.39
N ASN A 110 3.95 -5.23 0.75
CA ASN A 110 2.95 -4.68 1.67
C ASN A 110 2.54 -5.78 2.67
N SER A 111 2.66 -5.49 3.97
CA SER A 111 2.26 -6.39 5.05
C SER A 111 1.89 -5.60 6.29
#